data_AF-A0A1M6K1K1-F1
#
_entry.id   AF-A0A1M6K1K1-F1
#
_cell.length_a   1.000
_cell.length_b   1.000
_cell.length_c   1.000
_cell.angle_alpha   90.00
_cell.angle_beta   90.00
_cell.angle_gamma   90.00
#
_symmetry.space_group_name_H-M   'P 1'
#
loop_
_entity.id
_entity.type
_entity.pdbx_description
1 polymer ?
#
loop_
_entity_poly.entity_id
_entity_poly.type
_entity_poly.pdbx_seq_one_letter_code
_entity_poly.pdbx_strand_id
1 'polypeptide(L)'
;MPPQNQDEKKLRLLQEMRGEVLALKAVLERLCALQDGPATEESLGAVSRHLAAIEEIRAVIDELDRAGGSGAGGPEISALLLQIDEFHRQNLRLAAKVRERLAGALMDLRRAGQARAYMKKNGAAGGYFVDRRG
;
A
#
# COMPACT_ATOMS: atom_id res chain seq x y z
N MET A 1 23.21 12.08 28.47
CA MET A 1 22.36 10.93 28.88
C MET A 1 23.19 9.66 28.73
N PRO A 2 23.06 8.68 29.63
CA PRO A 2 23.78 7.41 29.50
C PRO A 2 23.28 6.58 28.29
N PRO A 3 24.15 5.79 27.64
CA PRO A 3 23.84 5.05 26.41
C PRO A 3 22.73 3.98 26.57
N GLN A 4 22.54 3.40 27.76
CA GLN A 4 21.47 2.43 28.05
C GLN A 4 20.05 2.98 27.81
N ASN A 5 19.81 4.27 28.07
CA ASN A 5 18.50 4.88 27.89
C ASN A 5 18.15 5.11 26.41
N GLN A 6 19.16 5.24 25.54
CA GLN A 6 18.96 5.40 24.10
C GLN A 6 18.59 4.07 23.43
N ASP A 7 19.22 2.97 23.85
CA ASP A 7 18.92 1.64 23.33
C ASP A 7 17.51 1.17 23.71
N GLU A 8 17.07 1.43 24.95
CA GLU A 8 15.69 1.15 25.38
C GLU A 8 14.67 1.95 24.58
N LYS A 9 14.94 3.25 24.34
CA LYS A 9 14.09 4.10 23.51
C LYS A 9 14.04 3.60 22.06
N LYS A 10 15.18 3.20 21.50
CA LYS A 10 15.26 2.63 20.14
C LYS A 10 14.48 1.33 20.04
N LEU A 11 14.61 0.44 21.03
CA LEU A 11 13.87 -0.81 21.07
C LEU A 11 12.36 -0.58 21.06
N ARG A 12 11.87 0.37 21.86
CA ARG A 12 10.45 0.73 21.89
C ARG A 12 9.96 1.26 20.53
N LEU A 13 10.69 2.20 19.93
CA LEU A 13 10.35 2.74 18.61
C LEU A 13 10.32 1.65 17.53
N LEU A 14 11.27 0.70 17.56
CA LEU A 14 11.26 -0.43 16.64
C LEU A 14 10.06 -1.36 16.85
N GLN A 15 9.59 -1.53 18.09
CA GLN A 15 8.38 -2.30 18.37
C GLN A 15 7.13 -1.61 17.82
N GLU A 16 7.05 -0.29 17.96
CA GLU A 16 6.01 0.54 17.37
C GLU A 16 6.04 0.44 15.83
N MET A 17 7.22 0.57 15.21
CA MET A 17 7.41 0.39 13.77
C MET A 17 6.99 -1.01 13.29
N ARG A 18 7.30 -2.06 14.07
CA ARG A 18 6.83 -3.42 13.75
C ARG A 18 5.31 -3.50 13.70
N GLY A 19 4.63 -2.86 14.66
CA GLY A 19 3.17 -2.79 14.70
C GLY A 19 2.60 -2.13 13.44
N GLU A 20 3.14 -0.98 13.05
CA GLU A 20 2.72 -0.25 11.85
C GLU A 20 2.97 -1.03 10.56
N VAL A 21 4.13 -1.69 10.43
CA VAL A 21 4.46 -2.51 9.26
C VAL A 21 3.53 -3.72 9.14
N LEU A 22 3.14 -4.33 10.26
CA LEU A 22 2.15 -5.42 10.31
C LEU A 22 0.73 -4.93 9.97
N ALA A 23 0.33 -3.76 10.46
CA ALA A 23 -0.96 -3.17 10.13
C ALA A 23 -1.04 -2.83 8.63
N LEU A 24 0.02 -2.26 8.06
CA LEU A 24 0.16 -2.02 6.64
C LEU A 24 0.02 -3.33 5.83
N LYS A 25 0.66 -4.42 6.29
CA LYS A 25 0.52 -5.73 5.68
C LYS A 25 -0.94 -6.17 5.61
N ALA A 26 -1.67 -6.10 6.72
CA ALA A 26 -3.08 -6.50 6.78
C ALA A 26 -3.96 -5.65 5.86
N VAL A 27 -3.70 -4.34 5.74
CA VAL A 27 -4.39 -3.48 4.78
C VAL A 27 -4.10 -3.90 3.33
N LEU A 28 -2.85 -4.19 2.99
CA LEU A 28 -2.46 -4.63 1.65
C LEU A 28 -3.02 -6.01 1.29
N GLU A 29 -3.10 -6.93 2.26
CA GLU A 29 -3.77 -8.22 2.09
C GLU A 29 -5.26 -8.06 1.80
N ARG A 30 -5.94 -7.16 2.52
CA ARG A 30 -7.35 -6.81 2.24
C ARG A 30 -7.52 -6.22 0.84
N LEU A 31 -6.65 -5.29 0.43
CA LEU A 31 -6.67 -4.73 -0.93
C LEU A 31 -6.42 -5.80 -2.00
N CYS A 32 -5.61 -6.82 -1.72
CA CYS A 32 -5.45 -7.97 -2.61
C CYS A 32 -6.73 -8.82 -2.72
N ALA A 33 -7.50 -8.92 -1.63
CA ALA A 33 -8.68 -9.78 -1.54
C ALA A 33 -9.98 -9.12 -2.01
N LEU A 34 -10.09 -7.79 -1.94
CA LEU A 34 -11.31 -7.05 -2.29
C LEU A 34 -11.63 -7.12 -3.80
N GLN A 35 -12.92 -7.27 -4.09
CA GLN A 35 -13.56 -6.88 -5.35
C GLN A 35 -14.20 -5.51 -5.15
N ASP A 36 -14.15 -4.66 -6.18
CA ASP A 36 -14.33 -3.21 -6.12
C ASP A 36 -15.51 -2.71 -5.26
N GLY A 37 -15.25 -1.77 -4.33
CA GLY A 37 -16.27 -1.16 -3.46
C GLY A 37 -15.71 -0.07 -2.52
N PRO A 38 -16.57 0.62 -1.75
CA PRO A 38 -16.18 1.72 -0.84
C PRO A 38 -15.17 1.32 0.25
N ALA A 39 -15.11 0.04 0.59
CA ALA A 39 -14.09 -0.53 1.48
C ALA A 39 -12.64 -0.36 0.93
N THR A 40 -12.49 -0.15 -0.39
CA THR A 40 -11.19 0.07 -1.03
C THR A 40 -10.64 1.48 -0.76
N GLU A 41 -11.48 2.52 -0.72
CA GLU A 41 -11.02 3.90 -0.47
C GLU A 41 -10.54 4.07 0.98
N GLU A 42 -11.30 3.55 1.94
CA GLU A 42 -10.88 3.54 3.35
C GLU A 42 -9.56 2.77 3.55
N SER A 43 -9.38 1.68 2.80
CA SER A 43 -8.15 0.89 2.81
C SER A 43 -6.96 1.65 2.23
N LEU A 44 -7.14 2.44 1.17
CA LEU A 44 -6.08 3.31 0.62
C LEU A 44 -5.69 4.43 1.61
N GLY A 45 -6.67 5.05 2.26
CA GLY A 45 -6.39 6.02 3.32
C GLY A 45 -5.64 5.40 4.50
N ALA A 46 -5.92 4.14 4.85
CA ALA A 46 -5.16 3.40 5.84
C ALA A 46 -3.70 3.13 5.41
N VAL A 47 -3.45 2.81 4.13
CA VAL A 47 -2.08 2.66 3.61
C VAL A 47 -1.26 3.93 3.84
N SER A 48 -1.79 5.10 3.45
CA SER A 48 -1.08 6.37 3.63
C SER A 48 -0.78 6.68 5.10
N ARG A 49 -1.72 6.42 6.01
CA ARG A 49 -1.52 6.64 7.45
C ARG A 49 -0.40 5.78 8.03
N HIS A 50 -0.41 4.47 7.73
CA HIS A 50 0.62 3.56 8.24
C HIS A 50 2.01 3.88 7.65
N LEU A 51 2.08 4.27 6.38
CA LEU A 51 3.35 4.71 5.77
C LEU A 51 3.91 5.96 6.45
N ALA A 52 3.07 6.97 6.69
CA ALA A 52 3.49 8.20 7.38
C ALA A 52 4.00 7.92 8.80
N ALA A 53 3.32 7.05 9.56
CA ALA A 53 3.75 6.66 10.89
C ALA A 53 5.11 5.92 10.88
N ILE A 54 5.32 5.02 9.91
CA ILE A 54 6.62 4.32 9.74
C ILE A 54 7.73 5.32 9.42
N GLU A 55 7.48 6.29 8.54
CA GLU A 55 8.45 7.31 8.17
C GLU A 55 8.81 8.23 9.35
N GLU A 56 7.82 8.63 10.15
CA GLU A 56 8.02 9.42 11.37
C GLU A 56 8.89 8.65 12.39
N ILE A 57 8.54 7.40 12.68
CA ILE A 57 9.32 6.57 13.60
C ILE A 57 10.76 6.37 13.10
N ARG A 58 10.93 6.13 11.80
CA ARG A 58 12.25 5.98 11.18
C ARG A 58 13.08 7.26 11.33
N ALA A 59 12.50 8.43 11.11
CA ALA A 59 13.20 9.71 11.28
C ALA A 59 13.71 9.87 12.72
N VAL A 60 12.90 9.52 13.72
CA VAL A 60 13.32 9.56 15.13
C VAL A 60 14.45 8.56 15.41
N ILE A 61 14.40 7.37 14.84
CA ILE A 61 15.49 6.38 14.97
C ILE A 61 16.78 6.90 14.32
N ASP A 62 16.71 7.49 13.13
CA ASP A 62 17.85 8.06 12.44
C ASP A 62 18.48 9.22 13.25
N GLU A 63 17.67 10.02 13.94
CA GLU A 63 18.16 11.05 14.87
C GLU A 63 18.87 10.45 16.09
N LEU A 64 18.33 9.38 16.67
CA LEU A 64 18.97 8.66 17.78
C LEU A 64 20.33 8.09 17.37
N ASP A 65 20.42 7.54 16.16
CA ASP A 65 21.65 6.97 15.62
C ASP A 65 22.71 8.05 15.36
N ARG A 66 22.31 9.23 14.85
CA ARG A 66 23.22 10.38 14.69
C ARG A 66 23.72 10.97 16.01
N ALA A 67 22.93 10.86 17.08
CA ALA A 67 23.28 11.40 18.40
C ALA A 67 24.32 10.56 19.16
N GLY A 68 24.98 9.59 18.51
CA GLY A 68 25.99 8.74 19.12
C GLY A 68 25.42 7.50 19.83
N GLY A 69 24.20 7.09 19.48
CA GLY A 69 23.63 5.81 19.90
C GLY A 69 24.54 4.66 19.47
N SER A 70 24.83 3.75 20.40
CA SER A 70 25.68 2.57 20.25
C SER A 70 25.41 1.82 18.93
N GLY A 71 26.37 1.86 18.00
CA GLY A 71 26.23 1.52 16.59
C GLY A 71 25.96 0.04 16.22
N ALA A 72 25.54 -0.80 17.16
CA ALA A 72 25.11 -2.16 16.85
C ALA A 72 23.68 -2.47 17.33
N GLY A 73 23.19 -1.77 18.37
CA GLY A 73 22.03 -2.22 19.13
C GLY A 73 22.27 -3.62 19.73
N GLY A 74 21.62 -3.93 20.85
CA GLY A 74 21.69 -5.30 21.37
C GLY A 74 21.20 -6.35 20.36
N PRO A 75 21.44 -7.65 20.60
CA PRO A 75 20.91 -8.74 19.77
C PRO A 75 19.39 -8.65 19.56
N GLU A 76 18.67 -8.10 20.52
CA GLU A 76 17.22 -7.84 20.44
C GLU A 76 16.85 -6.82 19.35
N ILE A 77 17.60 -5.72 19.25
CA ILE A 77 17.41 -4.70 18.21
C ILE A 77 17.68 -5.32 16.83
N SER A 78 18.76 -6.09 16.72
CA SER A 78 19.13 -6.79 15.48
C SER A 78 18.03 -7.78 15.03
N ALA A 79 17.52 -8.59 15.96
CA ALA A 79 16.43 -9.53 15.69
C ALA A 79 15.15 -8.81 15.24
N LEU A 80 14.84 -7.67 15.86
CA LEU A 80 13.65 -6.89 15.53
C LEU A 80 13.76 -6.21 14.16
N LEU A 81 14.94 -5.69 13.81
CA LEU A 81 15.21 -5.14 12.47
C LEU A 81 15.04 -6.21 11.39
N LEU A 82 15.52 -7.43 11.61
CA LEU A 82 15.34 -8.55 10.67
C LEU A 82 13.86 -8.92 10.48
N GLN A 83 13.06 -8.89 11.55
CA GLN A 83 11.61 -9.12 11.46
C GLN A 83 10.92 -8.01 10.65
N ILE A 84 11.27 -6.75 10.91
CA ILE A 84 10.69 -5.62 10.19
C ILE A 84 11.06 -5.67 8.70
N ASP A 85 12.31 -6.01 8.36
CA ASP A 85 12.75 -6.18 6.98
C ASP A 85 11.97 -7.29 6.26
N GLU A 86 11.73 -8.43 6.94
CA GLU A 86 10.91 -9.50 6.36
C GLU A 86 9.48 -9.03 6.09
N PHE A 87 8.84 -8.33 7.03
CA PHE A 87 7.50 -7.79 6.78
C PHE A 87 7.50 -6.71 5.70
N HIS A 88 8.54 -5.88 5.61
CA HIS A 88 8.68 -4.90 4.55
C HIS A 88 8.76 -5.57 3.16
N ARG A 89 9.57 -6.63 3.02
CA ARG A 89 9.64 -7.43 1.78
C ARG A 89 8.29 -8.06 1.42
N GLN A 90 7.53 -8.53 2.41
CA GLN A 90 6.17 -9.03 2.19
C GLN A 90 5.22 -7.91 1.71
N ASN A 91 5.29 -6.73 2.32
CA ASN A 91 4.49 -5.57 1.92
C ASN A 91 4.79 -5.13 0.48
N LEU A 92 6.06 -5.13 0.06
CA LEU A 92 6.44 -4.82 -1.33
C LEU A 92 5.81 -5.80 -2.34
N ARG A 93 5.79 -7.10 -2.01
CA ARG A 93 5.14 -8.13 -2.86
C ARG A 93 3.64 -7.91 -2.94
N LEU A 94 2.98 -7.60 -1.82
CA LEU A 94 1.54 -7.32 -1.81
C LEU A 94 1.21 -6.05 -2.59
N ALA A 95 1.99 -4.97 -2.40
CA ALA A 95 1.84 -3.73 -3.15
C ALA A 95 2.01 -3.93 -4.67
N ALA A 96 2.93 -4.81 -5.09
CA ALA A 96 3.05 -5.20 -6.50
C ALA A 96 1.77 -5.85 -7.04
N LYS A 97 1.17 -6.78 -6.29
CA LYS A 97 -0.10 -7.42 -6.67
C LYS A 97 -1.26 -6.42 -6.75
N VAL A 98 -1.34 -5.49 -5.80
CA VAL A 98 -2.36 -4.42 -5.81
C VAL A 98 -2.21 -3.56 -7.07
N ARG A 99 -0.97 -3.16 -7.41
CA ARG A 99 -0.69 -2.38 -8.64
C ARG A 99 -1.08 -3.12 -9.91
N GLU A 100 -0.76 -4.41 -10.00
CA GLU A 100 -1.10 -5.24 -11.16
C GLU A 100 -2.63 -5.33 -11.35
N ARG A 101 -3.38 -5.56 -10.27
CA ARG A 101 -4.85 -5.58 -10.31
C ARG A 101 -5.43 -4.23 -10.77
N LEU A 102 -4.92 -3.13 -10.22
CA LEU A 102 -5.37 -1.79 -10.60
C LEU A 102 -5.09 -1.51 -12.08
N ALA A 103 -3.93 -1.91 -12.59
CA ALA A 103 -3.60 -1.80 -14.01
C ALA A 103 -4.58 -2.60 -14.88
N GLY A 104 -4.94 -3.82 -14.47
CA GLY A 104 -5.97 -4.64 -15.12
C GLY A 104 -7.33 -3.94 -15.18
N ALA A 105 -7.81 -3.44 -14.03
CA ALA A 105 -9.09 -2.74 -13.94
C ALA A 105 -9.13 -1.48 -14.83
N LEU A 106 -8.03 -0.73 -14.91
CA LEU A 106 -7.92 0.43 -15.80
C LEU A 106 -7.98 0.05 -17.29
N MET A 107 -7.37 -1.08 -17.68
CA MET A 107 -7.47 -1.58 -19.06
C MET A 107 -8.90 -2.01 -19.39
N ASP A 108 -9.59 -2.67 -18.47
CA ASP A 108 -10.99 -3.07 -18.66
C ASP A 108 -11.92 -1.87 -18.78
N LEU A 109 -11.72 -0.83 -17.94
CA LEU A 109 -12.46 0.43 -18.04
C LEU A 109 -12.22 1.11 -19.39
N ARG A 110 -10.97 1.14 -19.88
CA ARG A 110 -10.64 1.68 -21.20
C ARG A 110 -11.35 0.91 -22.31
N ARG A 111 -11.36 -0.43 -22.25
CA ARG A 111 -12.04 -1.29 -23.22
C ARG A 111 -13.56 -1.07 -23.19
N ALA A 112 -14.16 -0.96 -22.00
CA ALA A 112 -15.58 -0.65 -21.85
C ALA A 112 -15.94 0.73 -22.44
N GLY A 113 -15.09 1.74 -22.23
CA GLY A 113 -15.24 3.07 -22.83
C GLY A 113 -15.19 3.03 -24.36
N GLN A 114 -14.25 2.27 -24.93
CA GLN A 114 -14.15 2.05 -26.38
C GLN A 114 -15.37 1.32 -26.94
N ALA A 115 -15.84 0.27 -26.27
CA ALA A 115 -17.05 -0.46 -26.66
C ALA A 115 -18.29 0.46 -26.64
N ARG A 116 -18.42 1.30 -25.61
CA ARG A 116 -19.50 2.31 -25.52
C ARG A 116 -19.42 3.33 -26.65
N ALA A 117 -18.23 3.83 -26.98
CA ALA A 117 -18.04 4.76 -28.08
C ALA A 117 -18.38 4.13 -29.44
N TYR A 118 -17.98 2.87 -29.67
CA TYR A 118 -18.32 2.11 -30.86
C TYR A 118 -19.84 1.89 -30.99
N MET A 119 -20.50 1.46 -29.92
CA MET A 119 -21.97 1.31 -29.90
C MET A 119 -22.69 2.64 -30.14
N LYS A 120 -22.19 3.77 -29.62
CA LYS A 120 -22.76 5.09 -29.91
C LYS A 120 -22.60 5.48 -31.38
N LYS A 121 -21.48 5.14 -32.00
CA LYS A 121 -21.18 5.46 -33.41
C LYS A 121 -21.98 4.58 -34.39
N ASN A 122 -22.14 3.29 -34.08
CA ASN A 122 -22.77 2.31 -34.98
C ASN A 122 -24.24 2.01 -34.64
N GLY A 123 -24.67 2.22 -33.40
CA GLY A 123 -26.08 2.15 -33.01
C GLY A 123 -26.93 3.28 -33.61
N ALA A 124 -26.32 4.42 -33.93
CA ALA A 124 -26.96 5.51 -34.69
C ALA A 124 -27.12 5.20 -36.19
N ALA A 125 -26.37 4.22 -36.72
CA ALA A 125 -26.45 3.83 -38.14
C ALA A 125 -27.52 2.77 -38.43
N GLY A 126 -28.10 2.13 -37.40
CA GLY A 126 -29.15 1.12 -37.54
C GLY A 126 -30.58 1.67 -37.67
N GLY A 127 -30.78 2.99 -37.51
CA GLY A 127 -32.11 3.62 -37.48
C GLY A 127 -32.72 3.98 -38.85
N TYR A 128 -32.00 3.78 -39.96
CA TYR A 128 -32.43 4.25 -41.29
C TYR A 128 -32.92 3.16 -42.25
N PHE A 129 -33.28 1.97 -41.75
CA PHE A 129 -33.80 0.88 -42.59
C PHE A 129 -35.09 0.23 -42.08
N VAL A 130 -35.97 1.01 -41.43
CA VAL A 130 -37.35 0.58 -41.16
C VAL A 130 -38.32 1.73 -41.40
N ASP A 131 -38.38 2.26 -42.63
CA ASP A 131 -39.59 2.93 -43.10
C ASP A 131 -39.61 3.06 -44.64
N ARG A 132 -40.00 1.98 -45.33
CA ARG A 132 -40.42 2.03 -46.74
C ARG A 132 -41.19 0.76 -47.14
N ARG A 133 -42.24 0.44 -46.40
CA ARG A 133 -43.36 -0.37 -46.90
C ARG A 133 -44.63 0.10 -46.19
N GLY A 134 -45.43 0.86 -46.94
CA GLY A 134 -46.69 1.47 -46.54
C GLY A 134 -47.10 2.46 -47.60
#